data_AF-A0A519HB20-F1
#
_entry.id   AF-A0A519HB20-F1
#
_cell.length_a   1.000
_cell.length_b   1.000
_cell.length_c   1.000
_cell.angle_alpha   90.00
_cell.angle_beta   90.00
_cell.angle_gamma   90.00
#
_symmetry.space_group_name_H-M   'P 1'
#
loop_
_entity.id
_entity.type
_entity.pdbx_description
1 polymer ?
#
loop_
_entity_poly.entity_id
_entity_poly.type
_entity_poly.pdbx_seq_one_letter_code
_entity_poly.pdbx_strand_id
1 'polypeptide(L)' 'MTTDRNTARKPREDAGRATAENGVVILDGPDGVAVTMTPDAATRTAESLHAAARVARESRDGSQLSNETD' A
#
# COMPACT_ATOMS: atom_id res chain seq x y z
N MET A 1 3.23 -19.47 27.39
CA MET A 1 2.64 -19.19 26.07
C MET A 1 3.31 -17.94 25.53
N THR A 2 4.38 -18.10 24.77
CA THR A 2 5.08 -17.01 24.08
C THR A 2 4.45 -16.88 22.69
N THR A 3 3.46 -16.00 22.53
CA THR A 3 2.89 -15.72 21.22
C THR A 3 3.90 -14.92 20.42
N ASP A 4 4.49 -15.58 19.45
CA ASP A 4 5.37 -15.02 18.43
C ASP A 4 4.62 -13.88 17.71
N ARG A 5 4.94 -12.63 18.05
CA ARG A 5 4.38 -11.42 17.41
C ARG A 5 5.01 -11.15 16.03
N ASN A 6 5.74 -12.11 15.46
CA ASN A 6 6.51 -11.92 14.24
C ASN A 6 6.01 -12.79 13.08
N THR A 7 4.70 -12.85 12.86
CA THR A 7 4.20 -13.09 11.50
C THR A 7 4.17 -11.73 10.79
N ALA A 8 5.34 -11.22 10.41
CA ALA A 8 5.42 -10.08 9.49
C ALA A 8 4.63 -10.47 8.25
N ARG A 9 3.40 -9.95 8.12
CA ARG A 9 2.56 -10.20 6.96
C ARG A 9 3.35 -9.69 5.76
N LYS A 10 3.69 -10.60 4.84
CA LYS A 10 4.37 -10.23 3.59
C LYS A 10 3.57 -9.12 2.91
N PRO A 11 4.23 -8.11 2.31
CA PRO A 11 3.54 -7.10 1.51
C PRO A 11 2.66 -7.78 0.45
N ARG A 12 1.46 -7.25 0.25
CA ARG A 12 0.57 -7.71 -0.82
C ARG A 12 1.07 -7.23 -2.17
N GLU A 13 0.92 -8.06 -3.19
CA GLU A 13 1.33 -7.76 -4.58
C GLU A 13 0.13 -7.49 -5.49
N ASP A 14 -1.07 -7.83 -5.03
CA ASP A 14 -2.32 -7.55 -5.72
C ASP A 14 -2.85 -6.14 -5.39
N ALA A 15 -3.32 -5.45 -6.43
CA ALA A 15 -3.85 -4.10 -6.30
C ALA A 15 -5.30 -4.10 -5.78
N GLY A 16 -5.66 -3.06 -5.01
CA GLY A 16 -7.06 -2.75 -4.75
C GLY A 16 -7.76 -2.20 -5.99
N ARG A 17 -9.10 -2.28 -6.01
CA ARG A 17 -9.93 -1.79 -7.13
C ARG A 17 -10.77 -0.60 -6.68
N ALA A 18 -10.75 0.49 -7.45
CA ALA A 18 -11.59 1.65 -7.21
C ALA A 18 -12.80 1.67 -8.17
N THR A 19 -14.01 1.89 -7.65
CA THR A 19 -15.24 2.09 -8.42
C THR A 19 -15.93 3.40 -8.02
N ALA A 20 -16.68 4.00 -8.94
CA ALA A 20 -17.46 5.21 -8.69
C ALA A 20 -18.95 4.87 -8.67
N GLU A 21 -19.63 5.17 -7.57
CA GLU A 21 -21.04 4.85 -7.35
C GLU A 21 -21.71 5.98 -6.58
N ASN A 22 -22.87 6.47 -7.06
CA ASN A 22 -23.69 7.48 -6.36
C ASN A 22 -22.92 8.72 -5.86
N GLY A 23 -21.93 9.21 -6.63
CA GLY A 23 -21.14 10.40 -6.29
C GLY A 23 -20.03 10.19 -5.27
N VAL A 24 -19.77 8.93 -4.88
CA VAL A 24 -18.62 8.55 -4.05
C VAL A 24 -17.73 7.57 -4.80
N VAL A 25 -16.51 7.40 -4.28
CA VAL A 25 -15.55 6.40 -4.74
C VAL A 25 -15.45 5.32 -3.67
N ILE A 26 -15.49 4.06 -4.09
CA ILE A 26 -15.30 2.88 -3.24
C ILE A 26 -13.97 2.26 -3.64
N LEU A 27 -13.05 2.12 -2.68
CA LEU A 27 -11.78 1.40 -2.86
C LEU A 27 -11.86 0.05 -2.17
N ASP A 28 -12.02 -1.01 -2.96
CA ASP A 28 -12.00 -2.39 -2.51
C ASP A 28 -10.56 -2.88 -2.32
N GLY A 29 -10.22 -3.22 -1.10
CA GLY A 29 -9.02 -3.97 -0.76
C GLY A 29 -9.20 -5.46 -1.10
N PRO A 30 -8.12 -6.16 -1.48
CA PRO A 30 -8.18 -7.55 -1.92
C PRO A 30 -8.49 -8.60 -0.82
N ASP A 31 -8.96 -8.17 0.35
CA ASP A 31 -9.59 -8.99 1.40
C ASP A 31 -11.08 -8.65 1.61
N GLY A 32 -11.69 -7.87 0.70
CA GLY A 32 -13.06 -7.39 0.84
C GLY A 32 -13.23 -6.23 1.82
N VAL A 33 -12.13 -5.59 2.24
CA VAL A 33 -12.17 -4.35 3.03
C VAL A 33 -12.36 -3.18 2.07
N ALA A 34 -13.52 -2.52 2.12
CA ALA A 34 -13.83 -1.37 1.29
C ALA A 34 -13.69 -0.05 2.07
N VAL A 35 -13.16 0.98 1.42
CA VAL A 35 -13.15 2.37 1.93
C VAL A 35 -13.96 3.25 0.99
N THR A 36 -14.99 3.91 1.52
CA THR A 36 -15.77 4.91 0.77
C THR A 36 -15.18 6.30 1.00
N MET A 37 -15.00 7.06 -0.08
CA MET A 37 -14.39 8.39 -0.06
C MET A 37 -15.09 9.33 -1.04
N THR A 38 -14.97 10.63 -0.80
CA THR A 38 -15.36 11.63 -1.79
C THR A 38 -14.42 11.59 -2.99
N PRO A 39 -14.82 12.09 -4.18
CA PRO A 39 -13.94 12.15 -5.34
C PRO A 39 -12.61 12.86 -5.06
N ASP A 40 -12.64 14.00 -4.38
CA ASP A 40 -11.43 14.75 -4.04
C ASP A 40 -10.51 14.00 -3.08
N ALA A 41 -11.09 13.27 -2.11
CA ALA A 41 -10.31 12.44 -1.21
C ALA A 41 -9.64 11.28 -1.97
N ALA A 42 -10.34 10.67 -2.93
CA ALA A 42 -9.78 9.62 -3.78
C ALA A 42 -8.56 10.08 -4.57
N THR A 43 -8.66 11.25 -5.21
CA THR A 43 -7.55 11.83 -5.97
C THR A 43 -6.31 12.02 -5.09
N ARG A 44 -6.47 12.66 -3.92
CA ARG A 44 -5.35 12.87 -2.99
C ARG A 44 -4.76 11.57 -2.47
N THR A 45 -5.60 10.57 -2.21
CA THR A 45 -5.14 9.24 -1.79
C THR A 45 -4.33 8.56 -2.90
N ALA A 46 -4.80 8.61 -4.15
CA ALA A 46 -4.08 8.02 -5.28
C ALA A 46 -2.70 8.68 -5.49
N GLU A 47 -2.63 10.01 -5.40
CA GLU A 47 -1.37 10.77 -5.49
C GLU A 47 -0.40 10.39 -4.37
N SER A 48 -0.89 10.32 -3.13
CA SER A 48 -0.09 9.94 -1.96
C SER A 48 0.43 8.50 -2.09
N LEU A 49 -0.40 7.56 -2.54
CA LEU A 49 -0.01 6.16 -2.78
C LEU A 49 1.05 6.06 -3.88
N HIS A 50 0.89 6.81 -4.98
CA HIS A 50 1.86 6.81 -6.08
C HIS A 50 3.22 7.36 -5.63
N ALA A 51 3.20 8.48 -4.88
CA ALA A 51 4.40 9.07 -4.31
C ALA A 51 5.12 8.10 -3.35
N ALA A 52 4.37 7.48 -2.43
CA ALA A 52 4.92 6.50 -1.49
C ALA A 52 5.51 5.27 -2.21
N ALA A 53 4.85 4.77 -3.25
CA ALA A 53 5.35 3.65 -4.04
C ALA A 53 6.68 3.97 -4.74
N ARG A 54 6.87 5.22 -5.21
CA ARG A 54 8.14 5.69 -5.78
C ARG A 54 9.26 5.68 -4.74
N VAL A 55 9.04 6.30 -3.59
CA VAL A 55 10.02 6.33 -2.48
C VAL A 55 10.40 4.91 -2.03
N ALA A 56 9.43 4.00 -1.96
CA ALA A 56 9.68 2.61 -1.56
C ALA A 56 10.56 1.85 -2.56
N ARG A 57 10.41 2.10 -3.88
CA ARG A 57 11.29 1.52 -4.90
C ARG A 57 12.72 2.04 -4.77
N GLU A 58 12.88 3.36 -4.66
CA GLU A 58 14.19 4.00 -4.49
C GLU A 58 14.91 3.52 -3.21
N SER A 59 14.14 3.29 -2.13
CA SER A 59 14.69 2.81 -0.85
C SER A 59 15.17 1.35 -0.89
N ARG A 60 14.51 0.49 -1.69
CA ARG A 60 14.93 -0.91 -1.86
C ARG A 60 16.28 -1.00 -2.58
N ASP A 61 16.45 -0.19 -3.62
CA ASP A 61 17.69 -0.14 -4.41
C ASP A 61 18.88 0.38 -3.59
N GLY A 62 18.65 1.29 -2.64
CA GLY A 62 19.69 1.81 -1.75
C GLY A 62 20.13 0.87 -0.61
N SER A 63 19.33 -0.15 -0.28
CA SER A 63 19.58 -1.03 0.88
C SER A 63 20.46 -2.25 0.59
N GLN A 64 20.75 -2.56 -0.69
CA GLN A 64 21.49 -3.76 -1.07
C GLN A 64 23.02 -3.57 -1.12
N LEU A 65 23.53 -2.34 -0.96
CA LEU A 65 24.96 -2.01 -1.07
C LEU A 65 25.75 -2.01 0.26
N SER A 66 25.14 -2.40 1.39
CA SER A 66 25.80 -2.37 2.72
C SER A 66 26.14 -3.75 3.31
N ASN A 67 25.96 -4.85 2.56
CA ASN A 67 26.16 -6.22 3.06
C ASN A 67 27.27 -7.01 2.33
N GLU A 68 28.38 -6.36 1.96
CA GLU A 68 29.67 -6.99 1.65
C GLU A 68 30.74 -5.97 2.06
N THR A 69 31.37 -6.05 3.24
CA THR A 69 32.66 -6.75 3.44
C THR A 69 33.02 -6.65 4.93
N ASP A 70 33.24 -7.78 5.61
CA ASP A 70 34.12 -7.94 6.77
C ASP A 70 35.18 -8.97 6.38
#